data_AF-A0A534G8A2-F1
#
_entry.id   AF-A0A534G8A2-F1
#
_cell.length_a   1.000
_cell.length_b   1.000
_cell.length_c   1.000
_cell.angle_alpha   90.00
_cell.angle_beta   90.00
_cell.angle_gamma   90.00
#
_symmetry.space_group_name_H-M   'P 1'
#
loop_
_entity.id
_entity.type
_entity.pdbx_description
1 polymer ?
#
loop_
_entity_poly.entity_id
_entity_poly.type
_entity_poly.pdbx_seq_one_letter_code
_entity_poly.pdbx_strand_id
1 'polypeptide(L)' 'MPYRLNINGTIRRVAVPPDMPLLWVLRDELGLVGTKYGCGKGLCGACTVHVDGAARRSCQLPVGSVGHAKIHTIEHIGK' A
#
# COMPACT_ATOMS: atom_id res chain seq x y z
N MET A 1 -9.73 13.13 7.74
CA MET A 1 -9.59 12.23 8.91
C MET A 1 -8.47 11.23 8.63
N PRO A 2 -7.67 10.83 9.63
CA PRO A 2 -6.58 9.88 9.42
C PRO A 2 -7.10 8.44 9.21
N TYR A 3 -6.57 7.75 8.21
CA TYR A 3 -6.82 6.33 7.97
C TYR A 3 -6.03 5.47 8.95
N ARG A 4 -6.63 4.35 9.37
CA ARG A 4 -5.95 3.29 10.14
C ARG A 4 -5.70 2.09 9.23
N LEU A 5 -4.47 1.93 8.77
CA LEU A 5 -4.08 0.88 7.84
C LEU A 5 -3.37 -0.25 8.59
N ASN A 6 -3.72 -1.50 8.31
CA ASN A 6 -2.98 -2.65 8.80
C ASN A 6 -1.88 -3.01 7.79
N ILE A 7 -0.65 -2.57 8.04
CA ILE A 7 0.49 -2.81 7.16
C ILE A 7 1.46 -3.78 7.85
N ASN A 8 1.70 -4.93 7.25
CA ASN A 8 2.61 -5.97 7.75
C ASN A 8 2.30 -6.37 9.20
N GLY A 9 1.02 -6.44 9.56
CA GLY A 9 0.54 -6.76 10.91
C GLY A 9 0.56 -5.59 11.90
N THR A 10 1.03 -4.41 11.51
CA THR A 10 1.09 -3.22 12.37
C THR A 10 0.05 -2.18 11.94
N ILE A 11 -0.74 -1.67 12.89
CA ILE A 11 -1.67 -0.58 12.62
C ILE A 11 -0.91 0.74 12.52
N ARG A 12 -1.00 1.40 11.37
CA ARG A 12 -0.40 2.70 11.07
C ARG A 12 -1.48 3.74 10.81
N ARG A 13 -1.29 4.96 11.32
CA ARG A 13 -2.19 6.09 11.09
C ARG A 13 -1.58 7.01 10.04
N VAL A 14 -2.33 7.34 8.99
CA VAL A 14 -1.88 8.24 7.92
C VAL A 14 -2.95 9.28 7.61
N ALA A 15 -2.54 10.53 7.42
CA ALA A 15 -3.45 11.65 7.16
C ALA A 15 -3.26 12.13 5.71
N VAL A 16 -3.94 11.45 4.78
CA VAL A 16 -3.79 11.66 3.34
C VAL A 16 -5.15 11.76 2.64
N PRO A 17 -5.22 12.33 1.42
CA PRO A 17 -6.43 12.29 0.60
C PRO A 17 -6.92 10.86 0.30
N PRO A 18 -8.25 10.62 0.23
CA PRO A 18 -8.84 9.28 -0.03
C PRO A 18 -8.42 8.65 -1.35
N ASP A 19 -8.20 9.49 -2.35
CA ASP A 19 -7.84 9.13 -3.72
C ASP A 19 -6.33 8.87 -3.88
N MET A 20 -5.52 9.19 -2.87
CA MET A 20 -4.08 8.94 -2.90
C MET A 20 -3.82 7.43 -3.11
N PRO A 21 -3.07 7.05 -4.17
CA PRO A 21 -2.67 5.67 -4.38
C PRO A 21 -1.91 5.10 -3.19
N LEU A 22 -2.23 3.86 -2.81
CA LEU A 22 -1.57 3.14 -1.72
C LEU A 22 -0.04 3.08 -1.91
N LEU A 23 0.43 3.07 -3.16
CA LEU A 23 1.86 3.14 -3.47
C LEU A 23 2.55 4.35 -2.80
N TRP A 24 1.96 5.53 -2.86
CA TRP A 24 2.55 6.75 -2.31
C TRP A 24 2.43 6.79 -0.80
N VAL A 25 1.33 6.29 -0.25
CA VAL A 25 1.18 6.12 1.20
C VAL A 25 2.28 5.21 1.75
N LEU A 26 2.55 4.08 1.10
CA LEU A 26 3.60 3.16 1.56
C LEU A 26 4.99 3.81 1.50
N ARG A 27 5.32 4.47 0.39
CA ARG A 27 6.67 4.97 0.14
C ARG A 27 6.95 6.29 0.86
N ASP A 28 6.07 7.26 0.71
CA ASP A 28 6.34 8.66 1.05
C ASP A 28 5.88 8.95 2.49
N GLU A 29 4.74 8.40 2.91
CA GLU A 29 4.21 8.61 4.26
C GLU A 29 4.77 7.61 5.28
N LEU A 30 4.98 6.36 4.86
CA LEU A 30 5.37 5.27 5.77
C LEU A 30 6.82 4.81 5.62
N GLY A 31 7.55 5.30 4.62
CA GLY A 31 8.96 4.95 4.37
C GLY A 31 9.19 3.50 3.94
N LEU A 32 8.14 2.77 3.56
CA LEU A 32 8.19 1.40 3.05
C LEU A 32 8.50 1.41 1.55
N VAL A 33 9.78 1.60 1.23
CA VAL A 33 10.27 1.86 -0.13
C VAL A 33 10.52 0.59 -0.96
N GLY A 34 10.29 -0.60 -0.40
CA GLY A 34 10.47 -1.89 -1.07
C GLY A 34 9.53 -2.06 -2.26
N THR A 35 8.26 -1.70 -2.12
CA THR A 35 7.31 -1.61 -3.23
C THR A 35 7.71 -0.49 -4.18
N LYS A 36 7.85 -0.78 -5.49
CA LYS A 36 8.45 0.16 -6.45
C LYS A 36 7.42 0.84 -7.35
N TYR A 37 7.73 2.09 -7.70
CA TYR A 37 7.10 2.74 -8.85
C TYR A 37 7.76 2.25 -10.14
N GLY A 38 6.95 1.99 -11.17
CA GLY A 38 7.43 1.59 -12.49
C GLY A 38 6.67 2.30 -13.61
N CYS A 39 5.39 1.96 -13.78
CA CYS A 39 4.56 2.53 -14.86
C CYS A 39 3.40 3.44 -14.40
N GLY A 40 2.99 3.38 -13.13
CA GLY A 40 1.83 4.11 -12.61
C GLY A 40 0.45 3.68 -13.14
N LYS A 41 0.38 2.83 -14.18
CA LYS A 41 -0.85 2.47 -14.92
C LYS A 41 -1.26 0.99 -14.76
N GLY A 42 -0.73 0.29 -13.76
CA GLY A 42 -1.07 -1.12 -13.49
C GLY A 42 -0.42 -2.19 -14.39
N LEU A 43 0.41 -1.80 -15.36
CA LEU A 43 0.96 -2.69 -16.40
C LEU A 43 2.16 -3.53 -15.94
N CYS A 44 3.13 -2.93 -15.25
CA CYS A 44 4.44 -3.57 -14.98
C CYS A 44 4.49 -4.49 -13.76
N GLY A 45 3.55 -4.36 -12.82
CA GLY A 45 3.58 -5.12 -11.56
C GLY A 45 4.65 -4.77 -10.53
N ALA A 46 5.52 -3.79 -10.78
CA ALA A 46 6.55 -3.35 -9.82
C ALA A 46 5.99 -2.89 -8.45
N CYS A 47 4.73 -2.44 -8.44
CA CYS A 47 4.04 -1.93 -7.25
C CYS A 47 3.18 -2.99 -6.53
N THR A 48 3.41 -4.27 -6.77
CA THR A 48 2.55 -5.33 -6.21
C THR A 48 2.67 -5.40 -4.69
N VAL A 49 1.51 -5.49 -4.05
CA VAL A 49 1.33 -5.81 -2.64
C VAL A 49 0.22 -6.85 -2.51
N HIS A 50 0.14 -7.53 -1.38
CA HIS A 50 -1.00 -8.40 -1.06
C HIS A 50 -1.98 -7.65 -0.17
N VAL A 51 -3.25 -7.64 -0.56
CA VAL A 51 -4.37 -7.09 0.22
C VAL A 51 -5.30 -8.24 0.54
N ASP A 52 -5.41 -8.61 1.82
CA ASP A 52 -6.10 -9.82 2.30
C ASP A 52 -5.67 -11.09 1.52
N GLY A 53 -4.36 -11.19 1.24
CA GLY A 53 -3.77 -12.31 0.51
C GLY A 53 -3.85 -12.23 -1.01
N ALA A 54 -4.67 -11.33 -1.58
CA ALA A 54 -4.78 -11.17 -3.04
C ALA A 54 -3.77 -10.14 -3.56
N ALA A 55 -3.08 -10.46 -4.67
CA ALA A 55 -2.16 -9.53 -5.32
C ALA A 55 -2.91 -8.34 -5.93
N ARG A 56 -2.48 -7.12 -5.57
CA ARG A 56 -3.08 -5.86 -6.04
C ARG A 56 -2.00 -4.90 -6.50
N ARG A 57 -2.33 -4.07 -7.50
CA ARG A 57 -1.47 -2.98 -7.96
C ARG A 57 -1.66 -1.76 -7.04
N SER A 58 -0.74 -1.52 -6.12
CA SER A 58 -0.85 -0.39 -5.18
C SER A 58 -0.89 0.98 -5.86
N CYS A 59 -0.34 1.10 -7.08
CA CYS A 59 -0.41 2.34 -7.87
C CYS A 59 -1.82 2.67 -8.41
N GLN A 60 -2.76 1.73 -8.37
CA GLN A 60 -4.14 1.87 -8.85
C GLN A 60 -5.16 1.67 -7.72
N LEU A 61 -4.70 1.55 -6.47
CA LEU A 61 -5.55 1.28 -5.32
C LEU A 61 -5.61 2.53 -4.44
N PRO A 62 -6.71 3.30 -4.45
CA PRO A 62 -6.90 4.44 -3.56
C PRO A 62 -6.92 4.00 -2.09
N VAL A 63 -6.24 4.75 -1.21
CA VAL A 63 -6.19 4.44 0.22
C VAL A 63 -7.58 4.43 0.87
N GLY A 64 -8.50 5.29 0.42
CA GLY A 64 -9.88 5.34 0.90
C GLY A 64 -10.67 4.06 0.64
N SER A 65 -10.25 3.24 -0.34
CA SER A 65 -10.91 1.98 -0.69
C SER A 65 -10.37 0.76 0.08
N VAL A 66 -9.29 0.91 0.84
CA VAL A 66 -8.62 -0.21 1.54
C VAL A 66 -9.39 -0.67 2.78
N GLY A 67 -10.08 0.25 3.47
CA GLY A 67 -10.82 -0.07 4.69
C GLY A 67 -9.93 -0.72 5.77
N HIS A 68 -10.33 -1.91 6.25
CA HIS A 68 -9.65 -2.67 7.30
C HIS A 68 -8.78 -3.82 6.78
N ALA A 69 -8.57 -3.90 5.46
CA ALA A 69 -7.81 -4.99 4.84
C ALA A 69 -6.37 -5.06 5.37
N LYS A 70 -5.85 -6.29 5.44
CA LYS A 70 -4.44 -6.55 5.77
C LYS A 70 -3.58 -6.35 4.52
N ILE A 71 -2.64 -5.42 4.61
CA ILE A 71 -1.69 -5.15 3.53
C ILE A 71 -0.35 -5.77 3.89
N HIS A 72 0.16 -6.65 3.02
CA HIS A 72 1.51 -7.18 3.12
C HIS A 72 2.36 -6.66 1.95
N THR A 73 3.46 -6.03 2.30
CA THR A 73 4.47 -5.54 1.36
C THR A 73 5.70 -6.48 1.34
N ILE A 74 6.68 -6.19 0.48
CA ILE A 74 7.90 -7.01 0.38
C ILE A 74 8.70 -7.01 1.69
N GLU A 75 8.65 -5.92 2.46
CA GLU A 75 9.30 -5.77 3.77
C GLU A 75 8.79 -6.76 4.84
N HIS A 76 7.66 -7.44 4.57
CA HIS A 76 7.14 -8.49 5.43
C HIS A 76 7.77 -9.86 5.17
N ILE A 77 8.36 -10.08 4.00
CA ILE A 77 8.92 -11.37 3.62
C ILE A 77 10.35 -11.48 4.17
N GLY A 78 10.64 -12.56 4.89
CA GLY A 78 11.99 -12.86 5.38
C GLY A 78 12.35 -12.28 6.75
N LYS A 79 11.35 -12.01 7.61
CA LYS A 79 11.52 -11.76 9.04
C LYS A 79 10.93 -12.91 9.86
#